data_AF-A0AAD4IGF8-F1
#
_entry.id   AF-A0AAD4IGF8-F1
#
_cell.length_a   1.000
_cell.length_b   1.000
_cell.length_c   1.000
_cell.angle_alpha   90.00
_cell.angle_beta   90.00
_cell.angle_gamma   90.00
#
_symmetry.space_group_name_H-M   'P 1'
#
loop_
_entity.id
_entity.type
_entity.pdbx_description
1 polymer ?
#
loop_
_entity_poly.entity_id
_entity_poly.type
_entity_poly.pdbx_seq_one_letter_code
_entity_poly.pdbx_strand_id
1 'polypeptide(L)'
;MGFNLFHILGDVSHTASKLILIWAIHSNSSAEGVSLITQVLYALVFGTRYLDIFTSSATSDGWHTWNFSLKIFYTLSSLYIIFLMTSVYARTREREKAWKFGMYCLLGSVLVTPFWYLIFKDTLLGPNAFLKILWVFSEILESVCVIPQLLLLRQTTVPTVLDSFYLVTLGTYRFLYVLNWIMRGAKESGYRDPTSWVWGTIQTALIIDFAWVYWTRQRVKLRHGGVVDSDDLGRGWIVGRFVGRKSMDFDYDEETAGQRNDATQPKNKWGRRGISVSADEGVEGAPKRTTPERGNVDPESLPLADPAAFEDESDDDAPPSGAATSVAEQSGVRRDEWDDDVDEDATEHDAAPKAIK
;
A
#
# COMPACT_ATOMS: atom_id res chain seq x y z
N MET A 1 26.09 -32.68 -3.63
CA MET A 1 25.10 -32.64 -2.54
C MET A 1 23.75 -33.03 -3.12
N GLY A 2 23.05 -33.98 -2.49
CA GLY A 2 21.71 -34.35 -2.94
C GLY A 2 20.70 -33.29 -2.53
N PHE A 3 19.89 -32.81 -3.47
CA PHE A 3 18.73 -31.99 -3.13
C PHE A 3 17.78 -32.79 -2.25
N ASN A 4 17.30 -32.18 -1.17
CA ASN A 4 16.19 -32.74 -0.41
C ASN A 4 14.87 -32.14 -0.88
N LEU A 5 13.76 -32.77 -0.45
CA LEU A 5 12.41 -32.35 -0.84
C LEU A 5 12.14 -30.88 -0.52
N PHE A 6 12.56 -30.41 0.66
CA PHE A 6 12.32 -29.03 1.09
C PHE A 6 13.08 -28.00 0.25
N HIS A 7 14.28 -28.35 -0.21
CA HIS A 7 15.05 -27.52 -1.14
C HIS A 7 14.30 -27.35 -2.46
N ILE A 8 13.86 -28.45 -3.08
CA ILE A 8 13.14 -28.42 -4.36
C ILE A 8 11.83 -27.64 -4.22
N LEU A 9 11.05 -27.92 -3.17
CA LEU A 9 9.80 -27.20 -2.91
C LEU A 9 10.06 -25.70 -2.65
N GLY A 10 11.17 -25.37 -1.97
CA GLY A 10 11.60 -23.99 -1.76
C GLY A 10 11.87 -23.29 -3.09
N ASP A 11 12.66 -23.91 -3.97
CA ASP A 11 12.97 -23.37 -5.30
C ASP A 11 11.72 -23.18 -6.15
N VAL A 12 10.81 -24.15 -6.13
CA VAL A 12 9.53 -24.07 -6.86
C VAL A 12 8.66 -22.95 -6.29
N SER A 13 8.57 -22.80 -4.97
CA SER A 13 7.81 -21.74 -4.32
C SER A 13 8.36 -20.35 -4.64
N HIS A 14 9.69 -20.20 -4.66
CA HIS A 14 10.33 -18.93 -5.00
C HIS A 14 10.16 -18.59 -6.48
N THR A 15 10.29 -19.59 -7.36
CA THR A 15 9.99 -19.44 -8.80
C THR A 15 8.54 -19.02 -9.02
N ALA A 16 7.60 -19.69 -8.35
CA ALA A 16 6.16 -19.37 -8.41
C ALA A 16 5.90 -17.94 -7.95
N SER A 17 6.53 -17.48 -6.88
CA SER A 17 6.41 -16.09 -6.39
C SER A 17 6.77 -15.06 -7.48
N LYS A 18 7.87 -15.27 -8.20
CA LYS A 18 8.25 -14.38 -9.32
C LYS A 18 7.28 -14.44 -10.49
N LEU A 19 6.81 -15.64 -10.85
CA LEU A 19 5.85 -15.81 -11.94
C LEU A 19 4.51 -15.15 -11.61
N ILE A 20 4.01 -15.32 -10.38
CA ILE A 20 2.78 -14.67 -9.91
C ILE A 20 2.94 -13.15 -9.97
N LEU A 21 4.08 -12.61 -9.54
CA LEU A 21 4.33 -11.18 -9.58
C LEU A 21 4.32 -10.63 -11.02
N ILE A 22 5.04 -11.28 -11.94
CA ILE A 22 5.06 -10.88 -13.35
C ILE A 22 3.66 -10.96 -13.96
N TRP A 23 2.95 -12.07 -13.71
CA TRP A 23 1.59 -12.25 -14.18
C TRP A 23 0.64 -11.20 -13.61
N ALA A 24 0.77 -10.85 -12.33
CA ALA A 24 -0.05 -9.83 -11.69
C ALA A 24 0.15 -8.45 -12.31
N ILE A 25 1.41 -8.05 -12.58
CA ILE A 25 1.72 -6.78 -13.23
C ILE A 25 1.08 -6.70 -14.62
N HIS A 26 1.20 -7.78 -15.42
CA HIS A 26 0.57 -7.83 -16.75
C HIS A 26 -0.95 -7.87 -16.69
N SER A 27 -1.52 -8.71 -15.83
CA SER A 27 -2.97 -8.88 -15.72
C SER A 27 -3.66 -7.60 -15.24
N ASN A 28 -3.02 -6.84 -14.36
CA ASN A 28 -3.56 -5.58 -13.85
C ASN A 28 -3.19 -4.38 -14.73
N SER A 29 -2.32 -4.57 -15.73
CA SER A 29 -1.68 -3.48 -16.49
C SER A 29 -1.12 -2.36 -15.60
N SER A 30 -0.64 -2.71 -14.40
CA SER A 30 -0.19 -1.77 -13.39
C SER A 30 0.80 -2.43 -12.44
N ALA A 31 1.79 -1.65 -11.99
CA ALA A 31 2.76 -2.03 -10.96
C ALA A 31 2.43 -1.42 -9.57
N GLU A 32 1.22 -0.91 -9.37
CA GLU A 32 0.76 -0.43 -8.08
C GLU A 32 0.72 -1.56 -7.04
N GLY A 33 1.04 -1.27 -5.77
CA GLY A 33 1.14 -2.28 -4.71
C GLY A 33 2.49 -3.00 -4.61
N VAL A 34 3.37 -2.84 -5.60
CA VAL A 34 4.73 -3.40 -5.61
C VAL A 34 5.76 -2.28 -5.48
N SER A 35 6.76 -2.48 -4.62
CA SER A 35 7.83 -1.52 -4.37
C SER A 35 8.95 -1.71 -5.38
N LEU A 36 9.21 -0.67 -6.19
CA LEU A 36 10.32 -0.67 -7.15
C LEU A 36 11.67 -0.83 -6.43
N ILE A 37 11.82 -0.19 -5.28
CA ILE A 37 13.05 -0.23 -4.47
C ILE A 37 13.35 -1.66 -4.03
N THR A 38 12.36 -2.40 -3.52
CA THR A 38 12.55 -3.80 -3.16
C THR A 38 12.95 -4.64 -4.39
N GLN A 39 12.37 -4.41 -5.57
CA GLN A 39 12.76 -5.15 -6.78
C GLN A 39 14.19 -4.83 -7.22
N VAL A 40 14.63 -3.57 -7.13
CA VAL A 40 16.02 -3.17 -7.38
C VAL A 40 16.98 -3.84 -6.40
N LEU A 41 16.65 -3.87 -5.11
CA LEU A 41 17.47 -4.54 -4.11
C LEU A 41 17.54 -6.06 -4.35
N TYR A 42 16.43 -6.71 -4.71
CA TYR A 42 16.43 -8.13 -5.08
C TYR A 42 17.25 -8.40 -6.36
N ALA A 43 17.19 -7.53 -7.36
CA ALA A 43 18.03 -7.66 -8.55
C ALA A 43 19.52 -7.56 -8.19
N LEU A 44 19.89 -6.67 -7.27
CA LEU A 44 21.26 -6.58 -6.75
C LEU A 44 21.67 -7.84 -5.97
N VAL A 45 20.77 -8.40 -5.14
CA VAL A 45 20.99 -9.68 -4.45
C VAL A 45 21.31 -10.78 -5.44
N PHE A 46 20.47 -11.02 -6.44
CA PHE A 46 20.71 -12.08 -7.42
C PHE A 46 21.93 -11.81 -8.29
N GLY A 47 22.12 -10.56 -8.70
CA GLY A 47 23.27 -10.13 -9.49
C GLY A 47 24.61 -10.33 -8.77
N THR A 48 24.65 -10.21 -7.44
CA THR A 48 25.87 -10.47 -6.65
C THR A 48 26.00 -11.92 -6.21
N ARG A 49 24.88 -12.61 -5.93
CA ARG A 49 24.86 -14.00 -5.46
C ARG A 49 25.27 -15.00 -6.54
N TYR A 50 24.83 -14.77 -7.77
CA TYR A 50 24.94 -15.76 -8.85
C TYR A 50 26.09 -15.48 -9.82
N LEU A 51 27.05 -14.62 -9.47
CA LEU A 51 28.26 -14.41 -10.28
C LEU A 51 29.13 -15.66 -10.42
N ASP A 52 28.94 -16.65 -9.55
CA ASP A 52 29.60 -17.95 -9.66
C ASP A 52 29.17 -18.74 -10.93
N ILE A 53 28.12 -18.31 -11.62
CA ILE A 53 27.67 -18.85 -12.92
C ILE A 53 28.79 -18.86 -13.98
N PHE A 54 29.72 -17.91 -13.92
CA PHE A 54 30.85 -17.82 -14.86
C PHE A 54 32.02 -18.74 -14.49
N THR A 55 32.00 -19.31 -13.28
CA THR A 55 33.09 -20.15 -12.76
C THR A 55 32.69 -21.61 -12.54
N SER A 56 31.39 -21.89 -12.41
CA SER A 56 30.87 -23.21 -12.11
C SER A 56 30.39 -23.93 -13.38
N SER A 57 30.62 -25.25 -13.45
CA SER A 57 30.15 -26.06 -14.58
C SER A 57 28.61 -26.09 -14.61
N ALA A 58 28.03 -25.70 -15.74
CA ALA A 58 26.59 -25.57 -15.93
C ALA A 58 25.87 -26.92 -16.12
N THR A 59 26.53 -27.89 -16.76
CA THR A 59 25.87 -29.08 -17.34
C THR A 59 26.46 -30.39 -16.85
N SER A 60 27.24 -30.37 -15.76
CA SER A 60 27.91 -31.58 -15.26
C SER A 60 26.93 -32.69 -14.86
N ASP A 61 25.78 -32.33 -14.26
CA ASP A 61 24.71 -33.25 -13.86
C ASP A 61 23.35 -32.55 -13.96
N GLY A 62 22.24 -33.31 -13.91
CA GLY A 62 20.88 -32.73 -13.90
C GLY A 62 20.65 -31.70 -12.77
N TRP A 63 21.30 -31.89 -11.61
CA TRP A 63 21.29 -30.96 -10.48
C TRP A 63 22.05 -29.66 -10.73
N HIS A 64 23.15 -29.72 -11.49
CA HIS A 64 23.89 -28.54 -11.91
C HIS A 64 23.10 -27.76 -12.95
N THR A 65 22.45 -28.46 -13.89
CA THR A 65 21.56 -27.84 -14.88
C THR A 65 20.37 -27.15 -14.22
N TRP A 66 19.74 -27.78 -13.21
CA TRP A 66 18.66 -27.16 -12.41
C TRP A 66 19.13 -25.88 -11.71
N ASN A 67 20.26 -25.90 -11.01
CA ASN A 67 20.82 -24.71 -10.38
C ASN A 67 21.13 -23.61 -11.40
N PHE A 68 21.78 -23.98 -12.50
CA PHE A 68 22.19 -23.04 -13.54
C PHE A 68 20.97 -22.36 -14.19
N SER A 69 19.91 -23.12 -14.50
CA SER A 69 18.68 -22.58 -15.07
C SER A 69 17.96 -21.65 -14.10
N LEU A 70 17.88 -22.00 -12.82
CA LEU A 70 17.27 -21.13 -11.80
C LEU A 70 18.05 -19.83 -11.60
N LYS A 71 19.39 -19.87 -11.58
CA LYS A 71 20.22 -18.67 -11.49
C LYS A 71 19.96 -17.69 -12.63
N ILE A 72 19.87 -18.21 -13.87
CA ILE A 72 19.50 -17.40 -15.04
C ILE A 72 18.09 -16.85 -14.88
N PHE A 73 17.12 -17.71 -14.55
CA PHE A 73 15.73 -17.31 -14.37
C PHE A 73 15.59 -16.18 -13.36
N TYR A 74 16.14 -16.33 -12.15
CA TYR A 74 16.04 -15.31 -11.10
C TYR A 74 16.72 -14.00 -11.47
N THR A 75 17.85 -14.05 -12.18
CA THR A 75 18.56 -12.83 -12.62
C THR A 75 17.76 -12.10 -13.70
N LEU A 76 17.38 -12.80 -14.78
CA LEU A 76 16.68 -12.19 -15.91
C LEU A 76 15.27 -11.73 -15.52
N SER A 77 14.52 -12.52 -14.75
CA SER A 77 13.18 -12.14 -14.30
C SER A 77 13.21 -10.91 -13.38
N SER A 78 14.24 -10.73 -12.55
CA SER A 78 14.37 -9.54 -11.70
C SER A 78 14.62 -8.28 -12.52
N LEU A 79 15.50 -8.35 -13.53
CA LEU A 79 15.72 -7.25 -14.47
C LEU A 79 14.45 -6.95 -15.28
N TYR A 80 13.72 -8.00 -15.69
CA TYR A 80 12.47 -7.87 -16.41
C TYR A 80 11.38 -7.19 -15.58
N ILE A 81 11.22 -7.56 -14.30
CA ILE A 81 10.28 -6.90 -13.38
C ILE A 81 10.63 -5.41 -13.25
N ILE A 82 11.90 -5.06 -13.09
CA ILE A 82 12.32 -3.65 -13.04
C ILE A 82 11.95 -2.94 -14.34
N PHE A 83 12.26 -3.52 -15.50
CA PHE A 83 11.90 -2.97 -16.80
C PHE A 83 10.38 -2.74 -16.94
N LEU A 84 9.56 -3.71 -16.50
CA LEU A 84 8.11 -3.55 -16.48
C LEU A 84 7.69 -2.36 -15.61
N MET A 85 8.27 -2.22 -14.42
CA MET A 85 7.89 -1.17 -13.47
C MET A 85 8.43 0.24 -13.82
N THR A 86 9.51 0.33 -14.60
CA THR A 86 10.11 1.62 -14.99
C THR A 86 9.64 2.11 -16.35
N SER A 87 9.33 1.19 -17.28
CA SER A 87 9.15 1.53 -18.69
C SER A 87 7.76 1.21 -19.23
N VAL A 88 7.21 0.03 -18.93
CA VAL A 88 5.94 -0.44 -19.52
C VAL A 88 4.74 0.00 -18.68
N TYR A 89 4.77 -0.33 -17.40
CA TYR A 89 3.75 -0.01 -16.41
C TYR A 89 4.36 0.95 -15.38
N ALA A 90 4.85 2.09 -15.89
CA ALA A 90 5.61 3.06 -15.11
C ALA A 90 4.84 3.50 -13.86
N ARG A 91 5.40 3.20 -12.69
CA ARG A 91 4.78 3.56 -11.41
C ARG A 91 4.97 5.05 -11.12
N THR A 92 3.93 5.70 -10.62
CA THR A 92 4.03 7.06 -10.07
C THR A 92 4.94 7.09 -8.84
N ARG A 93 5.69 8.18 -8.71
CA ARG A 93 6.83 8.40 -7.79
C ARG A 93 6.78 7.60 -6.47
N GLU A 94 7.81 6.79 -6.23
CA GLU A 94 8.04 6.15 -4.92
C GLU A 94 8.24 7.21 -3.83
N ARG A 95 7.69 6.97 -2.63
CA ARG A 95 7.82 7.89 -1.49
C ARG A 95 9.29 8.02 -1.10
N GLU A 96 9.75 9.24 -0.81
CA GLU A 96 11.13 9.51 -0.38
C GLU A 96 11.55 8.67 0.84
N LYS A 97 10.61 8.42 1.77
CA LYS A 97 10.83 7.56 2.93
C LYS A 97 11.23 6.14 2.53
N ALA A 98 10.59 5.55 1.51
CA ALA A 98 10.93 4.20 1.04
C ALA A 98 12.35 4.14 0.47
N TRP A 99 12.76 5.18 -0.27
CA TRP A 99 14.12 5.32 -0.80
C TRP A 99 15.17 5.40 0.31
N LYS A 100 14.92 6.22 1.35
CA LYS A 100 15.79 6.31 2.53
C LYS A 100 15.93 4.95 3.21
N PHE A 101 14.83 4.22 3.42
CA PHE A 101 14.87 2.88 4.02
C PHE A 101 15.62 1.87 3.15
N GLY A 102 15.40 1.85 1.84
CA GLY A 102 16.15 1.00 0.92
C GLY A 102 17.65 1.27 0.96
N MET A 103 18.03 2.56 1.00
CA MET A 103 19.42 3.00 1.15
C MET A 103 20.02 2.54 2.48
N TYR A 104 19.28 2.65 3.59
CA TYR A 104 19.73 2.17 4.90
C TYR A 104 19.93 0.65 4.91
N CYS A 105 19.05 -0.12 4.26
CA CYS A 105 19.20 -1.57 4.12
C CYS A 105 20.48 -1.91 3.33
N LEU A 106 20.73 -1.20 2.22
CA LEU A 106 21.92 -1.40 1.40
C LEU A 106 23.20 -1.05 2.17
N LEU A 107 23.26 0.15 2.76
CA LEU A 107 24.43 0.63 3.49
C LEU A 107 24.71 -0.26 4.71
N GLY A 108 23.69 -0.64 5.47
CA GLY A 108 23.82 -1.57 6.59
C GLY A 108 24.41 -2.92 6.15
N SER A 109 23.95 -3.45 5.02
CA SER A 109 24.46 -4.71 4.46
C SER A 109 25.93 -4.60 4.05
N VAL A 110 26.32 -3.51 3.38
CA VAL A 110 27.72 -3.25 3.00
C VAL A 110 28.61 -3.15 4.23
N LEU A 111 28.17 -2.46 5.28
CA LEU A 111 28.95 -2.26 6.51
C LEU A 111 29.11 -3.55 7.31
N VAL A 112 28.08 -4.40 7.42
CA VAL A 112 28.13 -5.63 8.22
C VAL A 112 28.91 -6.75 7.52
N THR A 113 28.85 -6.82 6.19
CA THR A 113 29.51 -7.86 5.37
C THR A 113 30.97 -8.13 5.74
N PRO A 114 31.89 -7.13 5.77
CA PRO A 114 33.30 -7.39 6.05
C PRO A 114 33.53 -7.99 7.44
N PHE A 115 32.82 -7.51 8.47
CA PHE A 115 32.95 -8.06 9.82
C PHE A 115 32.44 -9.50 9.89
N TRP A 116 31.30 -9.78 9.26
CA TRP A 116 30.75 -11.13 9.20
C TRP A 116 31.69 -12.09 8.46
N TYR A 117 32.20 -11.67 7.31
CA TYR A 117 33.15 -12.44 6.51
C TYR A 117 34.41 -12.80 7.30
N LEU A 118 35.00 -11.85 8.04
CA LEU A 118 36.21 -12.11 8.83
C LEU A 118 36.00 -13.16 9.93
N ILE A 119 34.80 -13.21 10.52
CA ILE A 119 34.45 -14.17 11.58
C ILE A 119 34.20 -15.58 11.01
N PHE A 120 33.55 -15.68 9.85
CA PHE A 120 33.04 -16.94 9.32
C PHE A 120 33.71 -17.42 8.01
N LYS A 121 34.81 -16.79 7.58
CA LYS A 121 35.54 -17.12 6.33
C LYS A 121 35.84 -18.60 6.13
N ASP A 122 36.13 -19.33 7.20
CA ASP A 122 36.55 -20.74 7.14
C ASP A 122 35.36 -21.69 6.92
N THR A 123 34.13 -21.23 7.20
CA THR A 123 32.89 -21.98 6.95
C THR A 123 32.30 -21.75 5.56
N LEU A 124 32.82 -20.75 4.83
CA LEU A 124 32.29 -20.32 3.53
C LEU A 124 32.88 -21.16 2.38
N LEU A 125 31.99 -21.80 1.62
CA LEU A 125 32.35 -22.49 0.38
C LEU A 125 32.50 -21.48 -0.78
N GLY A 126 33.55 -21.65 -1.58
CA GLY A 126 33.77 -20.85 -2.78
C GLY A 126 35.25 -20.80 -3.19
N PRO A 127 35.55 -20.63 -4.49
CA PRO A 127 36.93 -20.62 -4.97
C PRO A 127 37.65 -19.30 -4.64
N ASN A 128 36.95 -18.17 -4.72
CA ASN A 128 37.54 -16.83 -4.68
C ASN A 128 37.02 -16.01 -3.49
N ALA A 129 37.91 -15.30 -2.79
CA ALA A 129 37.54 -14.43 -1.67
C ALA A 129 36.51 -13.35 -2.07
N PHE A 130 36.66 -12.78 -3.28
CA PHE A 130 35.72 -11.80 -3.82
C PHE A 130 34.30 -12.37 -3.95
N LEU A 131 34.15 -13.57 -4.53
CA LEU A 131 32.86 -14.24 -4.67
C LEU A 131 32.26 -14.62 -3.31
N LYS A 132 33.10 -15.06 -2.35
CA LYS A 132 32.65 -15.33 -0.98
C LYS A 132 32.08 -14.08 -0.30
N ILE A 133 32.76 -12.93 -0.43
CA ILE A 133 32.30 -11.66 0.14
C ILE A 133 30.98 -11.23 -0.50
N LEU A 134 30.86 -11.32 -1.83
CA LEU A 134 29.60 -11.00 -2.52
C LEU A 134 28.46 -11.93 -2.15
N TRP A 135 28.75 -13.22 -1.97
CA TRP A 135 27.76 -14.19 -1.50
C TRP A 135 27.25 -13.83 -0.11
N VAL A 136 28.16 -13.55 0.85
CA VAL A 136 27.79 -13.09 2.20
C VAL A 136 26.96 -11.81 2.11
N PHE A 137 27.43 -10.80 1.38
CA PHE A 137 26.71 -9.55 1.15
C PHE A 137 25.29 -9.79 0.65
N SER A 138 25.12 -10.69 -0.32
CA SER A 138 23.82 -10.99 -0.89
C SER A 138 22.86 -11.62 0.13
N GLU A 139 23.31 -12.52 1.01
CA GLU A 139 22.47 -13.11 2.07
C GLU A 139 22.05 -12.07 3.12
N ILE A 140 22.97 -11.18 3.51
CA ILE A 140 22.66 -10.08 4.42
C ILE A 140 21.61 -9.17 3.80
N LEU A 141 21.84 -8.73 2.56
CA LEU A 141 20.94 -7.81 1.86
C LEU A 141 19.56 -8.43 1.61
N GLU A 142 19.49 -9.71 1.22
CA GLU A 142 18.21 -10.39 0.99
C GLU A 142 17.36 -10.39 2.26
N SER A 143 17.98 -10.58 3.43
CA SER A 143 17.24 -10.63 4.69
C SER A 143 16.47 -9.35 5.01
N VAL A 144 16.97 -8.20 4.54
CA VAL A 144 16.40 -6.87 4.83
C VAL A 144 15.69 -6.22 3.63
N CYS A 145 15.91 -6.70 2.41
CA CYS A 145 15.37 -6.07 1.19
C CYS A 145 13.83 -6.13 1.07
N VAL A 146 13.19 -7.01 1.85
CA VAL A 146 11.72 -7.09 1.92
C VAL A 146 11.11 -5.89 2.65
N ILE A 147 11.85 -5.22 3.54
CA ILE A 147 11.32 -4.16 4.43
C ILE A 147 10.60 -3.02 3.66
N PRO A 148 11.16 -2.43 2.59
CA PRO A 148 10.45 -1.38 1.84
C PRO A 148 9.10 -1.84 1.29
N GLN A 149 9.00 -3.07 0.77
CA GLN A 149 7.73 -3.68 0.35
C GLN A 149 6.73 -3.78 1.51
N LEU A 150 7.19 -4.23 2.69
CA LEU A 150 6.31 -4.36 3.86
C LEU A 150 5.76 -3.00 4.31
N LEU A 151 6.58 -1.95 4.24
CA LEU A 151 6.18 -0.58 4.58
C LEU A 151 5.16 -0.02 3.57
N LEU A 152 5.32 -0.32 2.29
CA LEU A 152 4.38 0.06 1.24
C LEU A 152 3.00 -0.56 1.50
N LEU A 153 2.95 -1.86 1.78
CA LEU A 153 1.70 -2.59 2.01
C LEU A 153 0.94 -2.15 3.28
N ARG A 154 1.67 -1.60 4.25
CA ARG A 154 1.06 -0.98 5.44
C ARG A 154 0.31 0.32 5.10
N GLN A 155 0.77 1.03 4.07
CA GLN A 155 0.25 2.33 3.65
C GLN A 155 -0.83 2.19 2.57
N THR A 156 -0.87 1.09 1.83
CA THR A 156 -1.93 0.83 0.86
C THR A 156 -3.23 0.42 1.58
N THR A 157 -4.32 1.04 1.16
CA THR A 157 -5.67 0.83 1.72
C THR A 157 -6.31 -0.44 1.18
N VAL A 158 -5.92 -0.90 -0.02
CA VAL A 158 -6.40 -2.13 -0.66
C VAL A 158 -5.23 -2.93 -1.23
N PRO A 159 -4.70 -3.93 -0.50
CA PRO A 159 -3.82 -4.92 -1.08
C PRO A 159 -4.58 -5.72 -2.14
N THR A 160 -4.01 -5.93 -3.33
CA THR A 160 -4.65 -6.80 -4.31
C THR A 160 -4.53 -8.27 -3.85
N VAL A 161 -5.50 -9.09 -4.25
CA VAL A 161 -5.48 -10.54 -3.96
C VAL A 161 -4.23 -11.18 -4.57
N LEU A 162 -3.77 -10.66 -5.70
CA LEU A 162 -2.59 -11.13 -6.41
C LEU A 162 -1.29 -10.84 -5.65
N ASP A 163 -1.15 -9.64 -5.07
CA ASP A 163 0.00 -9.30 -4.21
C ASP A 163 0.09 -10.22 -2.99
N SER A 164 -1.06 -10.66 -2.48
CA SER A 164 -1.14 -11.58 -1.35
C SER A 164 -0.53 -12.95 -1.69
N PHE A 165 -0.87 -13.51 -2.85
CA PHE A 165 -0.33 -14.80 -3.29
C PHE A 165 1.18 -14.73 -3.56
N TYR A 166 1.65 -13.63 -4.15
CA TYR A 166 3.08 -13.37 -4.32
C TYR A 166 3.81 -13.40 -2.97
N LEU A 167 3.31 -12.71 -1.95
CA LEU A 167 3.95 -12.64 -0.63
C LEU A 167 3.88 -13.96 0.14
N VAL A 168 2.78 -14.70 0.03
CA VAL A 168 2.63 -16.01 0.68
C VAL A 168 3.61 -17.01 0.08
N THR A 169 3.73 -17.07 -1.24
CA THR A 169 4.70 -17.93 -1.92
C THR A 169 6.14 -17.48 -1.64
N LEU A 170 6.37 -16.18 -1.48
CA LEU A 170 7.64 -15.62 -1.02
C LEU A 170 7.97 -16.06 0.43
N GLY A 171 7.00 -16.04 1.35
CA GLY A 171 7.25 -16.54 2.70
C GLY A 171 7.44 -18.05 2.77
N THR A 172 6.71 -18.78 1.94
CA THR A 172 6.73 -20.24 1.90
C THR A 172 8.09 -20.76 1.45
N TYR A 173 8.75 -20.14 0.46
CA TYR A 173 10.09 -20.58 0.08
C TYR A 173 11.07 -20.46 1.25
N ARG A 174 11.03 -19.35 2.00
CA ARG A 174 11.99 -19.14 3.09
C ARG A 174 11.75 -20.12 4.23
N PHE A 175 10.50 -20.38 4.57
CA PHE A 175 10.12 -21.41 5.53
C PHE A 175 10.64 -22.80 5.10
N LEU A 176 10.45 -23.18 3.83
CA LEU A 176 10.96 -24.44 3.29
C LEU A 176 12.49 -24.52 3.32
N TYR A 177 13.19 -23.41 3.08
CA TYR A 177 14.65 -23.35 3.20
C TYR A 177 15.15 -23.55 4.64
N VAL A 178 14.43 -23.03 5.64
CA VAL A 178 14.72 -23.33 7.06
C VAL A 178 14.55 -24.82 7.34
N LEU A 179 13.48 -25.46 6.85
CA LEU A 179 13.29 -26.91 6.98
C LEU A 179 14.39 -27.71 6.26
N ASN A 180 14.83 -27.25 5.09
CA ASN A 180 15.96 -27.80 4.36
C ASN A 180 17.23 -27.77 5.23
N TRP A 181 17.56 -26.63 5.87
CA TRP A 181 18.75 -26.56 6.74
C TRP A 181 18.65 -27.45 7.98
N ILE A 182 17.47 -27.55 8.61
CA ILE A 182 17.22 -28.51 9.71
C ILE A 182 17.49 -29.94 9.24
N MET A 183 16.93 -30.32 8.09
CA MET A 183 17.09 -31.66 7.53
C MET A 183 18.55 -31.96 7.18
N ARG A 184 19.29 -30.98 6.65
CA ARG A 184 20.72 -31.12 6.34
C ARG A 184 21.55 -31.24 7.62
N GLY A 185 21.27 -30.43 8.64
CA GLY A 185 21.94 -30.55 9.94
C GLY A 185 21.71 -31.89 10.63
N ALA A 186 20.56 -32.54 10.42
CA ALA A 186 20.25 -33.86 10.96
C ALA A 186 20.87 -35.02 10.17
N LYS A 187 21.02 -34.89 8.84
CA LYS A 187 21.45 -35.99 7.95
C LYS A 187 22.91 -35.93 7.52
N GLU A 188 23.48 -34.73 7.38
CA GLU A 188 24.85 -34.54 6.90
C GLU A 188 25.80 -34.39 8.10
N SER A 189 26.75 -35.31 8.27
CA SER A 189 27.77 -35.19 9.31
C SER A 189 28.70 -34.00 9.02
N GLY A 190 28.78 -33.05 9.96
CA GLY A 190 29.67 -31.89 9.85
C GLY A 190 29.12 -30.72 9.03
N TYR A 191 27.83 -30.69 8.66
CA TYR A 191 27.23 -29.51 8.02
C TYR A 191 27.24 -28.31 8.97
N ARG A 192 27.93 -27.23 8.57
CA ARG A 192 27.99 -25.98 9.32
C ARG A 192 27.96 -24.79 8.38
N ASP A 193 26.83 -24.09 8.35
CA ASP A 193 26.64 -22.89 7.55
C ASP A 193 25.97 -21.77 8.39
N PRO A 194 26.73 -21.12 9.28
CA PRO A 194 26.18 -20.12 10.20
C PRO A 194 25.61 -18.91 9.47
N THR A 195 26.15 -18.59 8.28
CA THR A 195 25.69 -17.45 7.48
C THR A 195 24.25 -17.65 7.02
N SER A 196 23.95 -18.77 6.35
CA SER A 196 22.59 -19.06 5.89
C SER A 196 21.61 -19.18 7.05
N TRP A 197 22.02 -19.81 8.17
CA TRP A 197 21.14 -19.94 9.34
C TRP A 197 20.74 -18.60 9.95
N VAL A 198 21.69 -17.69 10.18
CA VAL A 198 21.41 -16.43 10.89
C VAL A 198 20.59 -15.49 10.03
N TRP A 199 21.05 -15.19 8.81
CA TRP A 199 20.35 -14.27 7.90
C TRP A 199 19.06 -14.88 7.34
N GLY A 200 19.05 -16.21 7.17
CA GLY A 200 17.87 -17.03 6.99
C GLY A 200 16.77 -16.80 7.99
N THR A 201 17.12 -16.99 9.28
CA THR A 201 16.16 -16.86 10.37
C THR A 201 15.67 -15.43 10.52
N ILE A 202 16.55 -14.43 10.37
CA ILE A 202 16.15 -13.00 10.41
C ILE A 202 15.11 -12.70 9.33
N GLN A 203 15.36 -13.13 8.10
CA GLN A 203 14.42 -12.93 7.00
C GLN A 203 13.07 -13.60 7.25
N THR A 204 13.10 -14.86 7.70
CA THR A 204 11.88 -15.61 8.03
C THR A 204 11.09 -14.92 9.14
N ALA A 205 11.77 -14.41 10.18
CA ALA A 205 11.12 -13.69 11.26
C ALA A 205 10.43 -12.41 10.79
N LEU A 206 11.08 -11.63 9.90
CA LEU A 206 10.48 -10.43 9.30
C LEU A 206 9.24 -10.76 8.46
N ILE A 207 9.31 -11.83 7.68
CA ILE A 207 8.18 -12.29 6.87
C ILE A 207 7.03 -12.80 7.76
N ILE A 208 7.32 -13.52 8.84
CA ILE A 208 6.30 -14.00 9.79
C ILE A 208 5.64 -12.83 10.52
N ASP A 209 6.41 -11.84 11.00
CA ASP A 209 5.85 -10.64 11.64
C ASP A 209 4.93 -9.89 10.65
N PHE A 210 5.34 -9.80 9.39
CA PHE A 210 4.50 -9.25 8.34
C PHE A 210 3.23 -10.08 8.10
N ALA A 211 3.33 -11.40 7.97
CA ALA A 211 2.20 -12.29 7.74
C ALA A 211 1.19 -12.20 8.90
N TRP A 212 1.68 -12.06 10.13
CA TRP A 212 0.86 -11.83 11.32
C TRP A 212 0.11 -10.50 11.25
N VAL A 213 0.81 -9.40 10.94
CA VAL A 213 0.19 -8.08 10.75
C VAL A 213 -0.82 -8.11 9.61
N TYR A 214 -0.49 -8.76 8.50
CA TYR A 214 -1.37 -8.90 7.35
C TYR A 214 -2.64 -9.66 7.68
N TRP A 215 -2.52 -10.80 8.37
CA TRP A 215 -3.65 -11.63 8.80
C TRP A 215 -4.55 -10.92 9.82
N THR A 216 -3.95 -10.22 10.77
CA THR A 216 -4.69 -9.53 11.85
C THR A 216 -5.38 -8.24 11.38
N ARG A 217 -4.98 -7.67 10.23
CA ARG A 217 -5.57 -6.47 9.62
C ARG A 217 -6.93 -6.76 8.93
N GLN A 218 -7.73 -7.69 9.45
CA GLN A 218 -9.06 -7.99 8.90
C GLN A 218 -9.90 -6.71 8.80
N ARG A 219 -10.05 -6.20 7.58
CA ARG A 219 -10.93 -5.08 7.27
C ARG A 219 -12.37 -5.60 7.30
N VAL A 220 -13.10 -5.32 8.37
CA VAL A 220 -14.56 -5.31 8.30
C VAL A 220 -14.93 -4.19 7.32
N LYS A 221 -15.30 -4.54 6.09
CA LYS A 221 -15.88 -3.59 5.15
C LYS A 221 -17.23 -3.16 5.72
N LEU A 222 -17.26 -2.08 6.50
CA LEU A 222 -18.51 -1.41 6.80
C LEU A 222 -19.02 -0.85 5.47
N ARG A 223 -20.24 -1.23 5.10
CA ARG A 223 -20.93 -0.85 3.85
C ARG A 223 -21.11 0.67 3.67
N HIS A 224 -20.64 1.49 4.62
CA HIS A 224 -20.70 2.95 4.61
C HIS A 224 -19.41 3.56 5.15
N GLY A 225 -18.41 3.75 4.28
CA GLY A 225 -17.42 4.84 4.38
C GLY A 225 -16.73 5.09 5.72
N GLY A 226 -16.49 4.07 6.54
CA GLY A 226 -15.83 4.20 7.83
C GLY A 226 -14.32 4.01 7.69
N VAL A 227 -13.58 5.09 7.99
CA VAL A 227 -12.13 5.14 8.01
C VAL A 227 -11.54 3.99 8.81
N VAL A 228 -10.61 3.32 8.15
CA VAL A 228 -9.68 2.34 8.69
C VAL A 228 -8.95 2.89 9.92
N ASP A 229 -9.11 2.26 11.08
CA ASP A 229 -8.42 2.65 12.31
C ASP A 229 -6.89 2.56 12.15
N SER A 230 -6.23 3.66 12.50
CA SER A 230 -4.79 3.81 12.61
C SER A 230 -4.18 3.00 13.78
N ASP A 231 -4.98 2.31 14.58
CA ASP A 231 -4.52 1.48 15.70
C ASP A 231 -4.02 0.06 15.31
N ASP A 232 -4.23 -0.37 14.06
CA ASP A 232 -3.59 -1.59 13.52
C ASP A 232 -2.08 -1.40 13.28
N LEU A 233 -1.60 -0.15 13.31
CA LEU A 233 -0.22 0.25 13.02
C LEU A 233 0.80 -0.20 14.09
N GLY A 234 0.34 -0.60 15.28
CA GLY A 234 1.20 -0.98 16.41
C GLY A 234 1.32 -2.48 16.70
N ARG A 235 0.64 -3.36 15.95
CA ARG A 235 0.48 -4.78 16.32
C ARG A 235 1.62 -5.72 15.89
N GLY A 236 2.56 -5.27 15.05
CA GLY A 236 3.75 -6.04 14.70
C GLY A 236 4.78 -6.01 15.83
N TRP A 237 5.23 -7.17 16.29
CA TRP A 237 6.11 -7.30 17.47
C TRP A 237 7.51 -6.75 17.21
N ILE A 238 8.00 -6.89 15.98
CA ILE A 238 9.37 -6.49 15.58
C ILE A 238 9.34 -5.15 14.83
N VAL A 239 8.47 -5.00 13.84
CA VAL A 239 8.35 -3.76 13.05
C VAL A 239 7.87 -2.59 13.91
N GLY A 240 6.95 -2.81 14.85
CA GLY A 240 6.47 -1.77 15.76
C GLY A 240 7.55 -1.25 16.73
N ARG A 241 8.58 -2.07 17.01
CA ARG A 241 9.68 -1.73 17.92
C ARG A 241 10.83 -1.00 17.23
N PHE A 242 11.11 -1.32 15.96
CA PHE A 242 12.11 -0.61 15.15
C PHE A 242 11.59 0.71 14.56
N VAL A 243 10.28 0.83 14.31
CA VAL A 243 9.69 2.03 13.68
C VAL A 243 9.20 3.08 14.69
N GLY A 244 9.20 2.75 16.00
CA GLY A 244 9.13 3.77 17.05
C GLY A 244 7.73 4.32 17.33
N ARG A 245 7.34 4.18 18.60
CA ARG A 245 6.14 4.66 19.29
C ARG A 245 5.98 6.19 19.38
N LYS A 246 6.64 6.96 18.52
CA LYS A 246 6.57 8.42 18.53
C LYS A 246 5.71 8.85 17.35
N SER A 247 4.44 9.10 17.63
CA SER A 247 3.51 9.90 16.81
C SER A 247 3.83 9.90 15.32
N MET A 248 3.34 8.89 14.60
CA MET A 248 2.97 9.07 13.19
C MET A 248 1.70 9.93 13.16
N ASP A 249 1.83 11.18 13.62
CA ASP A 249 0.93 12.24 13.20
C ASP A 249 1.46 12.60 11.81
N PHE A 250 0.82 12.01 10.81
CA PHE A 250 1.15 12.30 9.44
C PHE A 250 0.28 13.48 9.03
N ASP A 251 0.92 14.58 8.64
CA ASP A 251 0.40 15.48 7.61
C ASP A 251 0.20 14.65 6.33
N TYR A 252 -0.97 14.01 6.22
CA TYR A 252 -1.37 13.20 5.06
C TYR A 252 -2.28 13.97 4.10
N ASP A 253 -2.79 15.14 4.51
CA ASP A 253 -3.73 15.90 3.69
C ASP A 253 -3.05 16.87 2.70
N GLU A 254 -1.76 17.19 2.88
CA GLU A 254 -1.13 18.27 2.10
C GLU A 254 -0.64 17.83 0.69
N GLU A 255 -0.16 16.59 0.53
CA GLU A 255 0.34 16.13 -0.79
C GLU A 255 -0.76 15.58 -1.73
N THR A 256 -1.94 15.23 -1.22
CA THR A 256 -3.07 14.74 -2.04
C THR A 256 -4.04 15.87 -2.41
N ALA A 257 -3.98 17.01 -1.71
CA ALA A 257 -4.85 18.17 -1.91
C ALA A 257 -4.19 19.31 -2.71
N GLY A 258 -2.98 19.11 -3.25
CA GLY A 258 -2.23 20.09 -4.05
C GLY A 258 -2.80 20.34 -5.45
N GLN A 259 -4.12 20.53 -5.58
CA GLN A 259 -4.78 21.15 -6.73
C GLN A 259 -6.24 21.55 -6.46
N ARG A 260 -6.58 21.97 -5.23
CA ARG A 260 -7.84 22.66 -4.96
C ARG A 260 -7.56 24.05 -4.40
N ASN A 261 -8.05 25.04 -5.13
CA ASN A 261 -7.94 26.46 -4.83
C ASN A 261 -8.29 26.77 -3.36
N ASP A 262 -7.52 27.72 -2.85
CA ASP A 262 -7.64 28.39 -1.56
C ASP A 262 -9.10 28.72 -1.22
N ALA A 263 -9.67 27.98 -0.28
CA ALA A 263 -10.90 28.33 0.42
C ALA A 263 -10.81 27.83 1.86
N THR A 264 -10.87 28.77 2.78
CA THR A 264 -10.66 28.66 4.22
C THR A 264 -11.54 27.55 4.82
N GLN A 265 -10.94 26.44 5.25
CA GLN A 265 -11.66 25.34 5.89
C GLN A 265 -11.88 25.66 7.40
N PRO A 266 -13.11 25.64 7.93
CA PRO A 266 -13.34 25.95 9.33
C PRO A 266 -12.86 24.81 10.24
N LYS A 267 -12.20 25.18 11.35
CA LYS A 267 -11.73 24.25 12.39
C LYS A 267 -12.93 23.69 13.16
N ASN A 268 -13.32 22.46 12.85
CA ASN A 268 -14.30 21.71 13.64
C ASN A 268 -13.69 21.32 15.00
N LYS A 269 -14.03 22.07 16.06
CA LYS A 269 -13.66 21.71 17.45
C LYS A 269 -14.66 20.71 18.01
N TRP A 270 -14.33 19.42 17.96
CA TRP A 270 -15.09 18.39 18.65
C TRP A 270 -14.77 18.41 20.15
N GLY A 271 -15.76 18.75 20.98
CA GLY A 271 -15.64 18.65 22.43
C GLY A 271 -15.64 17.20 22.91
N ARG A 272 -14.94 16.92 24.01
CA ARG A 272 -14.68 15.58 24.60
C ARG A 272 -15.91 14.77 25.06
N ARG A 273 -17.14 15.21 24.74
CA ARG A 273 -18.40 14.55 25.10
C ARG A 273 -19.39 14.37 23.94
N GLY A 274 -18.97 14.59 22.68
CA GLY A 274 -19.71 14.09 21.52
C GLY A 274 -21.14 14.62 21.35
N ILE A 275 -21.37 15.90 21.65
CA ILE A 275 -22.62 16.60 21.32
C ILE A 275 -22.27 17.65 20.27
N SER A 276 -22.81 17.50 19.06
CA SER A 276 -22.68 18.48 17.98
C SER A 276 -23.56 19.70 18.29
N VAL A 277 -22.95 20.86 18.52
CA VAL A 277 -23.65 22.14 18.57
C VAL A 277 -23.27 22.88 17.30
N SER A 278 -24.14 22.81 16.30
CA SER A 278 -24.08 23.62 15.09
C SER A 278 -25.52 23.98 14.74
N ALA A 279 -26.01 25.01 15.43
CA ALA A 279 -27.24 25.72 15.10
C ALA A 279 -26.99 27.19 15.48
N ASP A 280 -27.17 28.08 14.52
CA ASP A 280 -26.95 29.53 14.59
C ASP A 280 -25.50 30.02 14.60
N GLU A 281 -24.86 29.97 13.44
CA GLU A 281 -23.81 30.94 13.09
C GLU A 281 -24.08 31.43 11.66
N GLY A 282 -25.00 32.39 11.55
CA GLY A 282 -25.49 32.89 10.27
C GLY A 282 -26.45 34.07 10.40
N VAL A 283 -26.07 35.12 11.14
CA VAL A 283 -26.73 36.44 11.07
C VAL A 283 -25.69 37.56 11.16
N GLU A 284 -24.84 37.68 10.14
CA GLU A 284 -24.14 38.94 9.87
C GLU A 284 -25.13 39.89 9.16
N GLY A 285 -25.69 40.87 9.89
CA GLY A 285 -26.54 41.88 9.26
C GLY A 285 -27.50 42.70 10.15
N ALA A 286 -27.45 42.61 11.48
CA ALA A 286 -28.33 43.42 12.34
C ALA A 286 -27.67 44.75 12.78
N PRO A 287 -28.37 45.90 12.70
CA PRO A 287 -27.78 47.20 13.03
C PRO A 287 -27.49 47.31 14.53
N LYS A 288 -26.30 47.83 14.84
CA LYS A 288 -25.76 48.07 16.17
C LYS A 288 -26.66 49.02 16.95
N ARG A 289 -27.48 48.50 17.88
CA ARG A 289 -28.25 49.33 18.82
C ARG A 289 -27.38 49.61 20.05
N THR A 290 -26.99 50.87 20.21
CA THR A 290 -26.33 51.41 21.41
C THR A 290 -27.28 51.31 22.61
N THR A 291 -26.83 50.72 23.72
CA THR A 291 -27.54 50.75 25.01
C THR A 291 -26.58 51.33 26.06
N PRO A 292 -27.00 52.28 26.90
CA PRO A 292 -26.15 52.83 27.96
C PRO A 292 -26.11 51.92 29.19
N GLU A 293 -25.12 52.16 30.04
CA GLU A 293 -24.79 51.41 31.25
C GLU A 293 -25.91 51.24 32.29
N ARG A 294 -25.84 50.07 32.95
CA ARG A 294 -26.17 49.75 34.37
C ARG A 294 -27.58 49.99 34.90
N GLY A 295 -28.23 48.88 35.27
CA GLY A 295 -29.27 48.83 36.30
C GLY A 295 -29.73 47.39 36.55
N ASN A 296 -29.63 46.94 37.81
CA ASN A 296 -30.08 45.64 38.28
C ASN A 296 -31.63 45.59 38.23
N VAL A 297 -32.23 44.78 37.36
CA VAL A 297 -33.71 44.63 37.28
C VAL A 297 -34.11 43.17 37.09
N ASP A 298 -35.08 42.76 37.90
CA ASP A 298 -35.67 41.43 38.10
C ASP A 298 -36.32 40.85 36.83
N PRO A 299 -36.01 39.61 36.39
CA PRO A 299 -36.48 39.04 35.12
C PRO A 299 -37.98 38.74 35.03
N GLU A 300 -38.77 38.90 36.10
CA GLU A 300 -40.22 38.64 36.09
C GLU A 300 -41.11 39.87 35.75
N SER A 301 -40.53 41.02 35.39
CA SER A 301 -41.28 42.26 35.14
C SER A 301 -41.45 42.67 33.67
N LEU A 302 -41.12 41.80 32.72
CA LEU A 302 -41.35 42.09 31.30
C LEU A 302 -42.83 41.92 30.94
N PRO A 303 -43.50 42.93 30.35
CA PRO A 303 -44.90 42.80 29.95
C PRO A 303 -45.05 41.75 28.83
N LEU A 304 -46.06 40.88 28.95
CA LEU A 304 -46.48 39.98 27.87
C LEU A 304 -46.83 40.81 26.62
N ALA A 305 -46.50 40.26 25.46
CA ALA A 305 -46.73 40.85 24.15
C ALA A 305 -48.18 41.35 23.98
N ASP A 306 -48.30 42.55 23.40
CA ASP A 306 -49.54 43.27 23.12
C ASP A 306 -50.43 42.49 22.13
N PRO A 307 -51.69 42.18 22.46
CA PRO A 307 -52.60 41.44 21.59
C PRO A 307 -53.05 42.22 20.35
N ALA A 308 -52.68 43.50 20.20
CA ALA A 308 -53.04 44.33 19.04
C ALA A 308 -52.26 44.01 17.73
N ALA A 309 -51.35 43.03 17.73
CA ALA A 309 -50.59 42.66 16.53
C ALA A 309 -51.36 41.79 15.51
N PHE A 310 -52.64 41.47 15.76
CA PHE A 310 -53.43 40.52 14.98
C PHE A 310 -54.83 41.01 14.58
N GLU A 311 -55.04 42.31 14.37
CA GLU A 311 -56.32 42.81 13.82
C GLU A 311 -56.13 43.58 12.49
N ASP A 312 -56.68 42.93 11.44
CA ASP A 312 -57.26 43.39 10.17
C ASP A 312 -57.01 44.82 9.63
N GLU A 313 -56.67 44.88 8.33
CA GLU A 313 -57.35 45.79 7.40
C GLU A 313 -57.73 45.05 6.11
N SER A 314 -59.04 44.86 5.95
CA SER A 314 -59.76 44.47 4.75
C SER A 314 -60.26 45.72 4.00
N ASP A 315 -60.34 45.57 2.67
CA ASP A 315 -61.17 46.30 1.69
C ASP A 315 -60.80 47.73 1.27
N ASP A 316 -60.43 47.87 -0.02
CA ASP A 316 -61.08 48.83 -0.91
C ASP A 316 -60.93 48.42 -2.41
N ASP A 317 -62.06 48.53 -3.12
CA ASP A 317 -62.37 48.02 -4.46
C ASP A 317 -62.05 48.97 -5.63
N ALA A 318 -61.93 48.38 -6.84
CA ALA A 318 -62.21 48.93 -8.20
C ALA A 318 -61.01 49.24 -9.18
N PRO A 319 -61.15 49.09 -10.53
CA PRO A 319 -60.61 47.93 -11.27
C PRO A 319 -59.82 48.34 -12.58
N PRO A 320 -59.53 47.48 -13.60
CA PRO A 320 -58.17 47.26 -14.10
C PRO A 320 -57.83 47.94 -15.44
N SER A 321 -56.54 48.24 -15.67
CA SER A 321 -56.00 48.50 -17.02
C SER A 321 -54.83 47.55 -17.27
N GLY A 322 -54.96 46.74 -18.31
CA GLY A 322 -54.05 45.64 -18.60
C GLY A 322 -52.64 46.06 -19.02
N ALA A 323 -51.68 45.24 -18.61
CA ALA A 323 -50.49 44.92 -19.37
C ALA A 323 -49.92 43.62 -18.79
N ALA A 324 -49.87 42.59 -19.63
CA ALA A 324 -49.25 41.31 -19.32
C ALA A 324 -47.75 41.51 -19.10
N THR A 325 -47.20 40.99 -17.99
CA THR A 325 -45.78 40.65 -17.91
C THR A 325 -45.63 39.49 -16.95
N SER A 326 -45.54 38.29 -17.51
CA SER A 326 -45.25 37.05 -16.78
C SER A 326 -43.78 37.05 -16.35
N VAL A 327 -43.56 36.92 -15.05
CA VAL A 327 -42.25 36.65 -14.43
C VAL A 327 -41.85 35.22 -14.80
N ALA A 328 -40.80 35.08 -15.61
CA ALA A 328 -40.22 33.80 -15.96
C ALA A 328 -39.24 33.36 -14.87
N GLU A 329 -39.50 32.21 -14.26
CA GLU A 329 -38.53 31.45 -13.46
C GLU A 329 -37.38 31.01 -14.37
N GLN A 330 -36.16 31.48 -14.08
CA GLN A 330 -34.94 30.97 -14.70
C GLN A 330 -34.56 29.63 -14.04
N SER A 331 -35.05 28.53 -14.61
CA SER A 331 -34.47 27.19 -14.41
C SER A 331 -33.49 26.92 -15.55
N GLY A 332 -32.20 26.90 -15.23
CA GLY A 332 -31.09 26.78 -16.17
C GLY A 332 -30.81 25.33 -16.61
N VAL A 333 -31.78 24.65 -17.21
CA VAL A 333 -31.54 23.36 -17.87
C VAL A 333 -32.26 23.33 -19.22
N ARG A 334 -31.49 23.34 -20.30
CA ARG A 334 -31.95 23.16 -21.68
C ARG A 334 -32.06 21.67 -21.98
N ARG A 335 -33.10 21.29 -22.74
CA ARG A 335 -33.55 19.90 -22.93
C ARG A 335 -33.00 19.27 -24.22
N ASP A 336 -32.01 19.93 -24.80
CA ASP A 336 -31.46 19.74 -26.14
C ASP A 336 -30.02 19.18 -26.12
N GLU A 337 -29.54 18.73 -24.96
CA GLU A 337 -28.15 18.27 -24.75
C GLU A 337 -28.02 16.74 -24.58
N TRP A 338 -29.05 15.95 -24.94
CA TRP A 338 -29.11 14.50 -24.72
C TRP A 338 -29.23 13.64 -25.99
N ASP A 339 -29.13 14.21 -27.18
CA ASP A 339 -29.43 13.49 -28.43
C ASP A 339 -28.25 13.29 -29.39
N ASP A 340 -27.02 13.54 -28.96
CA ASP A 340 -25.81 13.25 -29.74
C ASP A 340 -24.95 12.22 -28.98
N ASP A 341 -25.20 10.92 -29.23
CA ASP A 341 -24.24 9.80 -29.18
C ASP A 341 -25.02 8.49 -29.36
N VAL A 342 -25.53 8.23 -30.56
CA VAL A 342 -26.01 6.90 -30.96
C VAL A 342 -24.87 6.20 -31.69
N ASP A 343 -24.21 5.27 -31.00
CA ASP A 343 -23.16 4.40 -31.54
C ASP A 343 -23.69 3.57 -32.73
N GLU A 344 -23.08 3.75 -33.90
CA GLU A 344 -23.46 3.11 -35.18
C GLU A 344 -22.93 1.66 -35.33
N ASP A 345 -22.43 1.02 -34.27
CA ASP A 345 -21.80 -0.32 -34.33
C ASP A 345 -22.41 -1.40 -33.41
N ALA A 346 -23.56 -1.14 -32.76
CA ALA A 346 -24.29 -2.16 -32.01
C ALA A 346 -25.06 -3.12 -32.93
N THR A 347 -24.43 -4.22 -33.35
CA THR A 347 -25.10 -5.33 -34.04
C THR A 347 -25.90 -6.19 -33.06
N GLU A 348 -27.20 -6.32 -33.27
CA GLU A 348 -28.10 -7.19 -32.51
C GLU A 348 -27.71 -8.67 -32.67
N HIS A 349 -27.46 -9.35 -31.55
CA HIS A 349 -27.32 -10.80 -31.50
C HIS A 349 -28.72 -11.44 -31.45
N ASP A 350 -29.20 -11.91 -32.60
CA ASP A 350 -30.43 -12.70 -32.70
C ASP A 350 -30.29 -14.03 -31.95
N ALA A 351 -31.06 -14.18 -30.87
CA ALA A 351 -31.20 -15.42 -30.11
C ALA A 351 -32.37 -16.25 -30.65
N ALA A 352 -32.08 -17.17 -31.59
CA ALA A 352 -33.01 -18.22 -31.99
C ALA A 352 -32.56 -19.60 -31.44
N PRO A 353 -33.44 -20.39 -30.80
CA PRO A 353 -33.09 -21.68 -30.26
C PRO A 353 -33.00 -22.75 -31.35
N LYS A 354 -31.87 -23.46 -31.44
CA LYS A 354 -31.71 -24.66 -32.28
C LYS A 354 -32.55 -25.81 -31.72
N ALA A 355 -33.52 -26.27 -32.52
CA ALA A 355 -34.23 -27.52 -32.29
C ALA A 355 -33.31 -28.72 -32.55
N ILE A 356 -33.38 -29.69 -31.64
CA ILE A 356 -32.74 -31.01 -31.70
C ILE A 356 -33.42 -31.84 -32.78
N LYS A 357 -32.62 -32.45 -33.68
CA LYS A 357 -32.93 -33.72 -34.33
C LYS A 357 -31.64 -34.48 -34.62
#